data_AF-A0A3M1BMD8-F1
#
_entry.id   AF-A0A3M1BMD8-F1
#
_cell.length_a   1.000
_cell.length_b   1.000
_cell.length_c   1.000
_cell.angle_alpha   90.00
_cell.angle_beta   90.00
_cell.angle_gamma   90.00
#
_symmetry.space_group_name_H-M   'P 1'
#
loop_
_entity.id
_entity.type
_entity.pdbx_description
1 polymer ?
#
loop_
_entity_poly.entity_id
_entity_poly.type
_entity_poly.pdbx_seq_one_letter_code
_entity_poly.pdbx_strand_id
1 'polypeptide(L)'
;DNMEQRHQTVFTWVKNILYAGLVAFFLTRAWMPLGVNKSLFTNYIFVAGIIAILMAVFFTIIHFYEQVLRFLLRMRWVFLATVTGLVIWGVNIFQNTGQEFMPSLDEGSFLLMPTSMPYTGMQQNINYLRALDMAVTAIPEVESVVGKLGRVESALDPAPISMYENVILYKSEYKVDEDGHRMRFKVDENGEFVRDEKGELVPDKNGKYFRQWRDHIRTPDDIWQEIVAATKLPGVTSAPKLQPIETRLVMLQTGMRAPMGIKVKGPDLKSIEEFGLKLEKYLKEVPGVKAAAVFADRIVGKPYMEFEIDRKAIARYGLSIADVQRYIQASVGGMAMTTTV
;
A
#
# COMPACT_ATOMS: atom_id res chain seq x y z
N ASP A 1 60.58 -6.89 40.36
CA ASP A 1 59.19 -7.34 40.12
C ASP A 1 58.18 -6.27 39.72
N ASN A 2 57.71 -5.37 40.59
CA ASN A 2 56.63 -4.43 40.20
C ASN A 2 57.00 -3.38 39.12
N MET A 3 58.28 -3.04 38.96
CA MET A 3 58.74 -2.11 37.90
C MET A 3 58.83 -2.80 36.53
N GLU A 4 59.30 -4.05 36.45
CA GLU A 4 59.43 -4.78 35.17
C GLU A 4 58.08 -5.14 34.55
N GLN A 5 57.08 -5.53 35.36
CA GLN A 5 55.73 -5.80 34.88
C GLN A 5 55.03 -4.55 34.30
N ARG A 6 55.30 -3.38 34.90
CA ARG A 6 54.72 -2.10 34.44
C ARG A 6 55.33 -1.65 33.11
N HIS A 7 56.63 -1.87 32.91
CA HIS A 7 57.30 -1.60 31.64
C HIS A 7 56.82 -2.53 30.51
N GLN A 8 56.62 -3.82 30.77
CA GLN A 8 56.09 -4.76 29.77
C GLN A 8 54.65 -4.44 29.34
N THR A 9 53.82 -3.97 30.27
CA THR A 9 52.42 -3.59 29.99
C THR A 9 52.35 -2.34 29.12
N VAL A 10 53.15 -1.32 29.44
CA VAL A 10 53.25 -0.08 28.65
C VAL A 10 53.79 -0.37 27.26
N PHE A 11 54.82 -1.22 27.14
CA PHE A 11 55.39 -1.62 25.84
C PHE A 11 54.36 -2.34 24.96
N THR A 12 53.54 -3.22 25.54
CA THR A 12 52.48 -3.94 24.80
C THR A 12 51.38 -2.99 24.32
N TRP A 13 50.99 -2.02 25.14
CA TRP A 13 50.02 -0.99 24.77
C TRP A 13 50.50 -0.11 23.62
N VAL A 14 51.74 0.37 23.69
CA VAL A 14 52.36 1.18 22.63
C VAL A 14 52.44 0.38 21.32
N LYS A 15 52.85 -0.89 21.39
CA LYS A 15 52.90 -1.79 20.22
C LYS A 15 51.53 -1.98 19.57
N ASN A 16 50.48 -2.18 20.37
CA ASN A 16 49.11 -2.37 19.87
C ASN A 16 48.54 -1.10 19.23
N ILE A 17 48.80 0.07 19.80
CA ILE A 17 48.42 1.36 19.21
C ILE A 17 49.13 1.57 17.87
N LEU A 18 50.41 1.21 17.79
CA LEU A 18 51.20 1.34 16.56
C LEU A 18 50.70 0.40 15.45
N TYR A 19 50.36 -0.85 15.80
CA TYR A 19 49.71 -1.77 14.86
C TYR A 19 48.32 -1.30 14.44
N ALA A 20 47.50 -0.79 15.36
CA ALA A 20 46.18 -0.24 15.03
C ALA A 20 46.29 0.97 14.09
N GLY A 21 47.26 1.87 14.32
CA GLY A 21 47.52 3.03 13.47
C GLY A 21 48.02 2.64 12.08
N LEU A 22 48.86 1.60 11.98
CA LEU A 22 49.35 1.05 10.71
C LEU A 22 48.24 0.35 9.94
N VAL A 23 47.43 -0.48 10.60
CA VAL A 23 46.25 -1.13 10.01
C VAL A 23 45.26 -0.06 9.52
N ALA A 24 44.96 0.96 10.32
CA ALA A 24 44.09 2.06 9.91
C ALA A 24 44.62 2.77 8.65
N PHE A 25 45.94 2.95 8.52
CA PHE A 25 46.55 3.58 7.35
C PHE A 25 46.41 2.74 6.08
N PHE A 26 46.69 1.43 6.15
CA PHE A 26 46.50 0.53 5.01
C PHE A 26 45.03 0.38 4.63
N LEU A 27 44.14 0.26 5.63
CA LEU A 27 42.70 0.14 5.41
C LEU A 27 42.13 1.40 4.75
N THR A 28 42.60 2.58 5.18
CA THR A 28 42.21 3.87 4.58
C THR A 28 42.58 3.94 3.09
N ARG A 29 43.79 3.48 2.74
CA ARG A 29 44.28 3.50 1.35
C ARG A 29 43.55 2.50 0.46
N ALA A 30 43.15 1.35 1.00
CA ALA A 30 42.44 0.31 0.26
C ALA A 30 40.93 0.60 0.13
N TRP A 31 40.30 1.17 1.16
CA TRP A 31 38.83 1.26 1.27
C TRP A 31 38.24 2.63 0.95
N MET A 32 38.93 3.74 1.24
CA MET A 32 38.50 5.13 0.97
C MET A 32 37.00 5.42 1.25
N PRO A 33 36.52 5.23 2.49
CA PRO A 33 35.09 5.21 2.83
C PRO A 33 34.32 6.52 2.60
N LEU A 34 34.98 7.68 2.60
CA LEU A 34 34.38 8.98 2.29
C LEU A 34 34.55 9.37 0.80
N GLY A 35 34.98 8.43 -0.03
CA GLY A 35 35.22 8.60 -1.46
C GLY A 35 36.61 9.13 -1.81
N VAL A 36 37.02 8.90 -3.07
CA VAL A 36 38.32 9.33 -3.64
C VAL A 36 38.49 10.85 -3.71
N ASN A 37 37.39 11.60 -3.67
CA ASN A 37 37.36 13.06 -3.77
C ASN A 37 37.74 13.77 -2.45
N LYS A 38 37.81 13.04 -1.33
CA LYS A 38 38.21 13.57 -0.02
C LYS A 38 39.67 13.22 0.25
N SER A 39 40.39 14.09 0.97
CA SER A 39 41.81 13.86 1.25
C SER A 39 42.02 12.54 2.00
N LEU A 40 43.14 11.86 1.74
CA LEU A 40 43.52 10.63 2.44
C LEU A 40 43.59 10.83 3.96
N PHE A 41 43.89 12.06 4.40
CA PHE A 41 43.91 12.44 5.81
C PHE A 41 42.51 12.42 6.45
N THR A 42 41.49 12.96 5.77
CA THR A 42 40.11 12.92 6.26
C THR A 42 39.58 11.50 6.33
N ASN A 43 39.89 10.68 5.32
CA ASN A 43 39.55 9.25 5.34
C ASN A 43 40.27 8.51 6.49
N TYR A 44 41.53 8.84 6.78
CA TYR A 44 42.30 8.23 7.87
C TYR A 44 41.72 8.52 9.24
N ILE A 45 41.37 9.79 9.52
CA ILE A 45 40.75 10.18 10.79
C ILE A 45 39.42 9.45 11.00
N PHE A 46 38.62 9.31 9.94
CA PHE A 46 37.34 8.61 10.01
C PHE A 46 37.51 7.12 10.36
N VAL A 47 38.40 6.42 9.66
CA VAL A 47 38.71 4.99 9.92
C VAL A 47 39.33 4.80 11.31
N ALA A 48 40.27 5.65 11.69
CA ALA A 48 40.88 5.62 13.03
C ALA A 48 39.83 5.86 14.14
N GLY A 49 38.88 6.77 13.90
CA GLY A 49 37.75 7.01 14.80
C GLY A 49 36.85 5.78 14.98
N ILE A 50 36.51 5.08 13.90
CA ILE A 50 35.72 3.84 13.97
C ILE A 50 36.47 2.76 14.76
N ILE A 51 37.75 2.55 14.48
CA ILE A 51 38.58 1.57 15.19
C ILE A 51 38.68 1.93 16.67
N ALA A 52 38.87 3.21 17.01
CA ALA A 52 38.91 3.67 18.39
C ALA A 52 37.59 3.43 19.13
N ILE A 53 36.45 3.72 18.50
CA ILE A 53 35.11 3.45 19.08
C ILE A 53 34.93 1.95 19.30
N LEU A 54 35.24 1.13 18.30
CA LEU A 54 35.11 -0.31 18.38
C LEU A 54 36.00 -0.89 19.50
N MET A 55 37.26 -0.47 19.55
CA MET A 55 38.18 -0.88 20.63
C MET A 55 37.73 -0.40 22.00
N ALA A 56 37.20 0.82 22.12
CA ALA A 56 36.67 1.34 23.38
C ALA A 56 35.46 0.52 23.86
N VAL A 57 34.56 0.12 22.95
CA VAL A 57 33.42 -0.76 23.27
C VAL A 57 33.93 -2.13 23.74
N PHE A 58 34.85 -2.76 23.02
CA PHE A 58 35.41 -4.06 23.43
C PHE A 58 36.15 -3.96 24.77
N PHE A 59 36.95 -2.91 24.97
CA PHE A 59 37.66 -2.70 26.22
C PHE A 59 36.69 -2.52 27.40
N THR A 60 35.64 -1.72 27.20
CA THR A 60 34.58 -1.51 28.21
C THR A 60 33.88 -2.83 28.53
N ILE A 61 33.50 -3.61 27.51
CA ILE A 61 32.88 -4.92 27.71
C ILE A 61 33.84 -5.82 28.48
N ILE A 62 35.09 -6.00 28.04
CA ILE A 62 36.05 -6.91 28.71
C ILE A 62 36.27 -6.50 30.17
N HIS A 63 36.40 -5.20 30.44
CA HIS A 63 36.65 -4.70 31.79
C HIS A 63 35.47 -4.94 32.72
N PHE A 64 34.24 -4.63 32.28
CA PHE A 64 33.04 -4.79 33.10
C PHE A 64 32.45 -6.20 33.05
N TYR A 65 32.80 -7.02 32.06
CA TYR A 65 32.26 -8.36 31.85
C TYR A 65 32.50 -9.26 33.07
N GLU A 66 33.71 -9.25 33.62
CA GLU A 66 34.03 -10.11 34.76
C GLU A 66 33.25 -9.70 36.03
N GLN A 67 33.03 -8.40 36.23
CA GLN A 67 32.24 -7.89 37.35
C GLN A 67 30.75 -8.25 37.17
N VAL A 68 30.20 -8.03 35.98
CA VAL A 68 28.80 -8.35 35.66
C VAL A 68 28.57 -9.86 35.74
N LEU A 69 29.47 -10.68 35.20
CA LEU A 69 29.35 -12.13 35.24
C LEU A 69 29.41 -12.66 36.68
N ARG A 70 30.35 -12.18 37.50
CA ARG A 70 30.42 -12.58 38.91
C ARG A 70 29.19 -12.15 39.69
N PHE A 71 28.61 -10.98 39.38
CA PHE A 71 27.35 -10.53 39.95
C PHE A 71 26.17 -11.43 39.55
N LEU A 72 26.05 -11.75 38.26
CA LEU A 72 25.00 -12.64 37.74
C LEU A 72 25.10 -14.07 38.29
N LEU A 73 26.32 -14.62 38.41
CA LEU A 73 26.57 -15.94 38.99
C LEU A 73 26.26 -15.99 40.50
N ARG A 74 26.51 -14.89 41.23
CA ARG A 74 26.13 -14.78 42.65
C ARG A 74 24.60 -14.85 42.82
N MET A 75 23.85 -14.23 41.92
CA MET A 75 22.38 -14.19 41.91
C MET A 75 21.78 -15.14 40.86
N ARG A 76 22.33 -16.35 40.72
CA ARG A 76 21.96 -17.33 39.68
C ARG A 76 20.45 -17.59 39.53
N TRP A 77 19.71 -17.65 40.63
CA TRP A 77 18.26 -17.86 40.59
C TRP A 77 17.50 -16.65 40.03
N VAL A 78 17.93 -15.43 40.37
CA VAL A 78 17.34 -14.19 39.84
C VAL A 78 17.65 -14.06 38.35
N PHE A 79 18.88 -14.39 37.93
CA PHE A 79 19.25 -14.40 36.52
C PHE A 79 18.42 -15.41 35.72
N LEU A 80 18.34 -16.67 36.19
CA LEU A 80 17.52 -17.69 35.52
C LEU A 80 16.05 -17.30 35.48
N ALA A 81 15.48 -16.79 36.58
CA ALA A 81 14.10 -16.33 36.61
C ALA A 81 13.86 -15.16 35.63
N THR A 82 14.82 -14.25 35.49
CA THR A 82 14.73 -13.13 34.54
C THR A 82 14.77 -13.62 33.10
N VAL A 83 15.70 -14.53 32.75
CA VAL A 83 15.79 -15.10 31.40
C VAL A 83 14.55 -15.92 31.07
N THR A 84 14.10 -16.78 31.97
CA THR A 84 12.87 -17.55 31.79
C THR A 84 11.66 -16.63 31.69
N GLY A 85 11.59 -15.58 32.50
CA GLY A 85 10.54 -14.55 32.42
C GLY A 85 10.52 -13.84 31.07
N LEU A 86 11.68 -13.46 30.53
CA LEU A 86 11.81 -12.87 29.19
C LEU A 86 11.36 -13.82 28.09
N VAL A 87 11.70 -15.11 28.19
CA VAL A 87 11.25 -16.13 27.22
C VAL A 87 9.73 -16.30 27.28
N ILE A 88 9.16 -16.41 28.48
CA ILE A 88 7.70 -16.52 28.67
C ILE A 88 7.00 -15.27 28.14
N TRP A 89 7.52 -14.08 28.43
CA TRP A 89 7.01 -12.82 27.90
C TRP A 89 7.10 -12.77 26.37
N GLY A 90 8.22 -13.20 25.79
CA GLY A 90 8.41 -13.29 24.35
C GLY A 90 7.39 -14.22 23.69
N VAL A 91 7.12 -15.39 24.30
CA VAL A 91 6.09 -16.32 23.83
C VAL A 91 4.69 -15.71 23.94
N ASN A 92 4.39 -15.01 25.05
CA ASN A 92 3.09 -14.35 25.22
C ASN A 92 2.87 -13.26 24.17
N ILE A 93 3.87 -12.41 23.91
CA ILE A 93 3.81 -11.40 22.86
C ILE A 93 3.62 -12.07 21.49
N PHE A 94 4.39 -13.11 21.19
CA PHE A 94 4.32 -13.82 19.91
C PHE A 94 2.93 -14.43 19.66
N GLN A 95 2.29 -15.01 20.69
CA GLN A 95 0.94 -15.57 20.58
C GLN A 95 -0.15 -14.49 20.42
N ASN A 96 0.05 -13.31 21.00
CA ASN A 96 -0.92 -12.20 20.94
C ASN A 96 -0.69 -11.26 19.75
N THR A 97 0.40 -11.42 19.00
CA THR A 97 0.69 -10.60 17.82
C THR A 97 -0.15 -11.08 16.64
N GLY A 98 -0.87 -10.16 16.00
CA GLY A 98 -1.65 -10.45 14.80
C GLY A 98 -0.78 -10.95 13.65
N GLN A 99 -1.39 -11.69 12.72
CA GLN A 99 -0.73 -12.19 11.51
C GLN A 99 -1.38 -11.57 10.29
N GLU A 100 -0.57 -11.00 9.40
CA GLU A 100 -0.97 -10.48 8.10
C GLU A 100 0.00 -11.01 7.04
N PHE A 101 -0.48 -11.14 5.79
CA PHE A 101 0.34 -11.67 4.69
C PHE A 101 1.48 -10.71 4.32
N MET A 102 1.18 -9.42 4.26
CA MET A 102 2.12 -8.33 4.03
C MET A 102 1.55 -7.04 4.64
N PRO A 103 2.39 -6.11 5.13
CA PRO A 103 1.90 -4.81 5.59
C PRO A 103 1.28 -4.05 4.42
N SER A 104 0.19 -3.33 4.68
CA SER A 104 -0.41 -2.45 3.68
C SER A 104 0.62 -1.42 3.22
N LEU A 105 0.75 -1.26 1.91
CA LEU A 105 1.64 -0.24 1.33
C LEU A 105 1.04 1.16 1.61
N ASP A 106 1.84 2.21 1.47
CA ASP A 106 1.33 3.58 1.39
C ASP A 106 1.74 4.12 0.02
N GLU A 107 0.83 3.97 -0.94
CA GLU A 107 1.08 4.32 -2.33
C GLU A 107 0.77 5.80 -2.64
N GLY A 108 0.31 6.60 -1.67
CA GLY A 108 -0.20 7.95 -1.93
C GLY A 108 -1.46 7.97 -2.81
N SER A 109 -2.08 6.81 -3.01
CA SER A 109 -3.24 6.65 -3.87
C SER A 109 -4.18 5.56 -3.35
N PHE A 110 -5.46 5.74 -3.63
CA PHE A 110 -6.49 4.74 -3.40
C PHE A 110 -7.05 4.25 -4.72
N LEU A 111 -7.54 3.03 -4.67
CA LEU A 111 -8.33 2.44 -5.72
C LEU A 111 -9.73 2.15 -5.22
N LEU A 112 -10.72 2.76 -5.86
CA LEU A 112 -12.13 2.55 -5.58
C LEU A 112 -12.72 1.67 -6.70
N MET A 113 -13.20 0.46 -6.36
CA MET A 113 -13.76 -0.50 -7.33
C MET A 113 -15.21 -0.91 -7.03
N PRO A 114 -16.19 -0.02 -7.27
CA PRO A 114 -17.59 -0.35 -7.12
C PRO A 114 -18.13 -1.09 -8.35
N THR A 115 -19.20 -1.86 -8.14
CA THR A 115 -19.96 -2.54 -9.19
C THR A 115 -21.41 -2.11 -9.18
N SER A 116 -21.98 -1.82 -10.35
CA SER A 116 -23.41 -1.60 -10.52
C SER A 116 -24.15 -2.92 -10.73
N MET A 117 -25.49 -2.85 -10.69
CA MET A 117 -26.33 -4.01 -11.02
C MET A 117 -26.07 -4.51 -12.45
N PRO A 118 -26.05 -5.84 -12.70
CA PRO A 118 -25.68 -6.40 -14.00
C PRO A 118 -26.51 -5.92 -15.20
N TYR A 119 -27.75 -5.48 -14.97
CA TYR A 119 -28.70 -5.01 -15.99
C TYR A 119 -28.59 -3.51 -16.29
N THR A 120 -27.63 -2.80 -15.71
CA THR A 120 -27.47 -1.35 -15.92
C THR A 120 -26.98 -1.06 -17.34
N GLY A 121 -27.71 -0.21 -18.08
CA GLY A 121 -27.34 0.20 -19.43
C GLY A 121 -26.12 1.13 -19.48
N MET A 122 -25.46 1.20 -20.66
CA MET A 122 -24.25 2.03 -20.88
C MET A 122 -24.39 3.47 -20.37
N GLN A 123 -25.47 4.14 -20.74
CA GLN A 123 -25.68 5.54 -20.37
C GLN A 123 -25.74 5.74 -18.86
N GLN A 124 -26.40 4.83 -18.15
CA GLN A 124 -26.51 4.91 -16.70
C GLN A 124 -25.17 4.59 -16.02
N ASN A 125 -24.40 3.65 -16.56
CA ASN A 125 -23.04 3.38 -16.06
C ASN A 125 -22.12 4.60 -16.19
N ILE A 126 -22.21 5.34 -17.29
CA ILE A 126 -21.48 6.61 -17.47
C ILE A 126 -21.93 7.66 -16.45
N ASN A 127 -23.24 7.76 -16.18
CA ASN A 127 -23.76 8.68 -15.19
C ASN A 127 -23.27 8.32 -13.77
N TYR A 128 -23.22 7.03 -13.41
CA TYR A 128 -22.65 6.59 -12.14
C TYR A 128 -21.17 6.93 -12.03
N LEU A 129 -20.36 6.65 -13.06
CA LEU A 129 -18.94 6.99 -13.07
C LEU A 129 -18.73 8.50 -12.84
N ARG A 130 -19.44 9.35 -13.58
CA ARG A 130 -19.34 10.81 -13.41
C ARG A 130 -19.75 11.25 -12.00
N ALA A 131 -20.83 10.68 -11.46
CA ALA A 131 -21.30 11.00 -10.12
C ALA A 131 -20.28 10.60 -9.04
N LEU A 132 -19.64 9.44 -9.20
CA LEU A 132 -18.56 9.00 -8.32
C LEU A 132 -17.35 9.94 -8.41
N ASP A 133 -16.90 10.26 -9.62
CA ASP A 133 -15.75 11.14 -9.83
C ASP A 133 -16.01 12.53 -9.21
N MET A 134 -17.17 13.13 -9.47
CA MET A 134 -17.55 14.42 -8.88
C MET A 134 -17.60 14.38 -7.35
N ALA A 135 -18.18 13.31 -6.78
CA ALA A 135 -18.30 13.16 -5.33
C ALA A 135 -16.94 13.02 -4.64
N VAL A 136 -16.00 12.29 -5.26
CA VAL A 136 -14.66 12.10 -4.71
C VAL A 136 -13.79 13.35 -4.91
N THR A 137 -13.85 14.01 -6.06
CA THR A 137 -13.11 15.25 -6.34
C THR A 137 -13.53 16.40 -5.41
N ALA A 138 -14.75 16.37 -4.86
CA ALA A 138 -15.20 17.37 -3.89
C ALA A 138 -14.47 17.31 -2.53
N ILE A 139 -13.75 16.22 -2.25
CA ILE A 139 -13.00 16.04 -0.99
C ILE A 139 -11.68 16.85 -1.06
N PRO A 140 -11.41 17.79 -0.14
CA PRO A 140 -10.24 18.68 -0.21
C PRO A 140 -8.87 17.98 -0.23
N GLU A 141 -8.75 16.82 0.42
CA GLU A 141 -7.54 16.02 0.48
C GLU A 141 -7.27 15.25 -0.81
N VAL A 142 -8.27 15.09 -1.69
CA VAL A 142 -8.10 14.47 -2.99
C VAL A 142 -7.47 15.47 -3.96
N GLU A 143 -6.43 15.02 -4.66
CA GLU A 143 -5.73 15.80 -5.68
C GLU A 143 -6.35 15.57 -7.06
N SER A 144 -6.54 14.32 -7.45
CA SER A 144 -7.16 13.96 -8.71
C SER A 144 -7.85 12.60 -8.65
N VAL A 145 -8.84 12.43 -9.52
CA VAL A 145 -9.61 11.19 -9.66
C VAL A 145 -9.67 10.86 -11.14
N VAL A 146 -9.34 9.62 -11.48
CA VAL A 146 -9.47 9.09 -12.84
C VAL A 146 -10.35 7.85 -12.79
N GLY A 147 -11.58 8.00 -13.26
CA GLY A 147 -12.53 6.89 -13.40
C GLY A 147 -12.35 6.14 -14.72
N LYS A 148 -12.29 4.81 -14.63
CA LYS A 148 -12.34 3.87 -15.75
C LYS A 148 -13.62 3.04 -15.65
N LEU A 149 -14.36 2.98 -16.74
CA LEU A 149 -15.52 2.09 -16.89
C LEU A 149 -15.16 0.92 -17.78
N GLY A 150 -15.46 -0.30 -17.33
CA GLY A 150 -15.15 -1.50 -18.08
C GLY A 150 -13.65 -1.71 -18.25
N ARG A 151 -13.26 -2.21 -19.43
CA ARG A 151 -11.89 -2.62 -19.73
C ARG A 151 -11.20 -1.69 -20.70
N VAL A 152 -9.87 -1.68 -20.65
CA VAL A 152 -9.02 -1.19 -21.74
C VAL A 152 -8.93 -2.22 -22.88
N GLU A 153 -8.46 -1.81 -24.06
CA GLU A 153 -8.18 -2.69 -25.21
C GLU A 153 -6.92 -3.56 -24.97
N SER A 154 -6.94 -4.35 -23.90
CA SER A 154 -5.87 -5.27 -23.51
C SER A 154 -6.45 -6.55 -22.91
N ALA A 155 -5.76 -7.67 -23.13
CA ALA A 155 -6.12 -8.96 -22.57
C ALA A 155 -5.93 -9.05 -21.05
N LEU A 156 -5.21 -8.10 -20.44
CA LEU A 156 -4.92 -8.07 -19.00
C LEU A 156 -6.11 -7.59 -18.16
N ASP A 157 -7.12 -6.98 -18.77
CA ASP A 157 -8.24 -6.35 -18.08
C ASP A 157 -9.58 -6.96 -18.52
N PRO A 158 -10.13 -7.93 -17.77
CA PRO A 158 -11.41 -8.57 -18.08
C PRO A 158 -12.62 -7.81 -17.49
N ALA A 159 -12.47 -6.53 -17.13
CA ALA A 159 -13.51 -5.75 -16.47
C ALA A 159 -14.81 -5.60 -17.31
N PRO A 160 -15.99 -5.95 -16.76
CA PRO A 160 -17.27 -5.67 -17.41
C PRO A 160 -17.62 -4.19 -17.31
N ILE A 161 -18.46 -3.70 -18.22
CA ILE A 161 -18.99 -2.33 -18.25
C ILE A 161 -19.68 -1.90 -16.93
N SER A 162 -20.25 -2.85 -16.18
CA SER A 162 -20.89 -2.60 -14.89
C SER A 162 -19.89 -2.41 -13.74
N MET A 163 -18.60 -2.57 -13.98
CA MET A 163 -17.54 -2.35 -13.01
C MET A 163 -16.81 -1.05 -13.33
N TYR A 164 -16.53 -0.29 -12.27
CA TYR A 164 -15.77 0.94 -12.33
C TYR A 164 -14.48 0.77 -11.56
N GLU A 165 -13.42 1.43 -12.01
CA GLU A 165 -12.16 1.56 -11.28
C GLU A 165 -11.78 3.03 -11.26
N ASN A 166 -11.85 3.62 -10.07
CA ASN A 166 -11.45 5.00 -9.86
C ASN A 166 -10.09 4.99 -9.15
N VAL A 167 -9.07 5.51 -9.82
CA VAL A 167 -7.76 5.77 -9.21
C VAL A 167 -7.81 7.17 -8.60
N ILE A 168 -7.61 7.24 -7.29
CA ILE A 168 -7.77 8.46 -6.50
C ILE A 168 -6.38 8.81 -5.94
N LEU A 169 -5.81 9.92 -6.40
CA LEU A 169 -4.58 10.46 -5.82
C LEU A 169 -4.96 11.43 -4.71
N TYR A 170 -4.37 11.27 -3.53
CA TYR A 170 -4.57 12.18 -2.41
C TYR A 170 -3.29 12.93 -2.07
N LYS A 171 -3.46 14.16 -1.59
CA LYS A 171 -2.35 15.04 -1.21
C LYS A 171 -1.58 14.42 -0.06
N SER A 172 -0.27 14.59 -0.05
CA SER A 172 0.56 14.27 1.13
C SER A 172 0.13 15.10 2.35
N GLU A 173 0.28 14.54 3.57
CA GLU A 173 -0.09 15.25 4.80
C GLU A 173 0.58 16.63 4.90
N TYR A 174 1.86 16.71 4.53
CA TYR A 174 2.63 17.95 4.48
C TYR A 174 2.99 18.28 3.04
N LYS A 175 3.06 19.57 2.71
CA LYS A 175 3.51 20.01 1.39
C LYS A 175 4.98 19.65 1.17
N VAL A 176 5.25 19.00 0.03
CA VAL A 176 6.58 18.51 -0.37
C VAL A 176 7.13 19.32 -1.56
N ASP A 177 8.45 19.28 -1.74
CA ASP A 177 9.12 19.75 -2.95
C ASP A 177 9.04 18.72 -4.09
N GLU A 178 9.61 19.04 -5.25
CA GLU A 178 9.67 18.15 -6.42
C GLU A 178 10.46 16.86 -6.13
N ASP A 179 11.38 16.88 -5.17
CA ASP A 179 12.19 15.74 -4.74
C ASP A 179 11.50 14.91 -3.64
N GLY A 180 10.30 15.31 -3.18
CA GLY A 180 9.52 14.61 -2.15
C GLY A 180 9.90 14.95 -0.70
N HIS A 181 10.78 15.93 -0.47
CA HIS A 181 11.13 16.39 0.88
C HIS A 181 10.09 17.39 1.40
N ARG A 182 9.79 17.30 2.69
CA ARG A 182 8.84 18.22 3.34
C ARG A 182 9.38 19.65 3.32
N MET A 183 8.57 20.59 2.82
CA MET A 183 8.92 22.01 2.77
C MET A 183 8.43 22.77 4.01
N ARG A 184 9.23 23.75 4.42
CA ARG A 184 8.91 24.68 5.51
C ARG A 184 8.52 26.03 4.94
N PHE A 185 7.53 26.65 5.55
CA PHE A 185 6.94 27.91 5.12
C PHE A 185 6.97 28.93 6.24
N LYS A 186 7.10 30.20 5.87
CA LYS A 186 7.14 31.32 6.80
C LYS A 186 5.82 31.45 7.55
N VAL A 187 5.92 31.73 8.84
CA VAL A 187 4.79 31.90 9.75
C VAL A 187 4.89 33.29 10.39
N ASP A 188 3.75 33.96 10.58
CA ASP A 188 3.67 35.24 11.27
C ASP A 188 3.76 35.08 12.80
N GLU A 189 3.69 36.19 13.55
CA GLU A 189 3.74 36.17 15.02
C GLU A 189 2.51 35.49 15.65
N ASN A 190 1.40 35.39 14.92
CA ASN A 190 0.16 34.75 15.37
C ASN A 190 0.12 33.24 15.09
N GLY A 191 1.09 32.71 14.33
CA GLY A 191 1.14 31.31 13.96
C GLY A 191 0.50 30.98 12.61
N GLU A 192 0.07 31.97 11.84
CA GLU A 192 -0.52 31.82 10.50
C GLU A 192 0.54 31.84 9.40
N PHE A 193 0.31 31.06 8.33
CA PHE A 193 1.26 30.97 7.22
C PHE A 193 1.21 32.22 6.33
N VAL A 194 2.36 32.85 6.12
CA VAL A 194 2.48 34.04 5.27
C VAL A 194 2.36 33.64 3.80
N ARG A 195 1.44 34.31 3.10
CA ARG A 195 1.22 34.14 1.66
C ARG A 195 1.74 35.35 0.89
N ASP A 196 2.21 35.11 -0.32
CA ASP A 196 2.62 36.17 -1.25
C ASP A 196 1.42 36.90 -1.88
N GLU A 197 1.70 37.88 -2.75
CA GLU A 197 0.67 38.64 -3.47
C GLU A 197 -0.22 37.78 -4.38
N LYS A 198 0.20 36.54 -4.68
CA LYS A 198 -0.53 35.57 -5.50
C LYS A 198 -1.29 34.52 -4.65
N GLY A 199 -1.17 34.59 -3.32
CA GLY A 199 -1.78 33.66 -2.38
C GLY A 199 -0.99 32.36 -2.16
N GLU A 200 0.24 32.26 -2.71
CA GLU A 200 1.13 31.12 -2.54
C GLU A 200 1.93 31.21 -1.24
N LEU A 201 2.27 30.06 -0.65
CA LEU A 201 3.01 30.00 0.62
C LEU A 201 4.48 30.34 0.41
N VAL A 202 5.02 31.26 1.21
CA VAL A 202 6.43 31.68 1.10
C VAL A 202 7.36 30.67 1.79
N PRO A 203 8.28 30.01 1.07
CA PRO A 203 9.19 29.02 1.66
C PRO A 203 10.22 29.68 2.59
N ASP A 204 10.46 29.07 3.76
CA ASP A 204 11.44 29.53 4.75
C ASP A 204 12.07 28.33 5.47
N LYS A 205 13.40 28.26 5.49
CA LYS A 205 14.17 27.17 6.14
C LYS A 205 13.91 27.09 7.65
N ASN A 206 13.59 28.22 8.29
CA ASN A 206 13.30 28.31 9.72
C ASN A 206 11.79 28.27 10.01
N GLY A 207 10.96 28.10 8.99
CA GLY A 207 9.51 28.06 9.10
C GLY A 207 8.94 26.75 9.66
N LYS A 208 7.62 26.60 9.60
CA LYS A 208 6.89 25.37 9.99
C LYS A 208 6.43 24.59 8.76
N TYR A 209 6.20 23.29 8.91
CA TYR A 209 5.63 22.47 7.84
C TYR A 209 4.16 22.82 7.62
N PHE A 210 3.78 23.05 6.37
CA PHE A 210 2.39 23.30 6.01
C PHE A 210 1.64 21.97 5.89
N ARG A 211 0.67 21.76 6.77
CA ARG A 211 -0.21 20.58 6.75
C ARG A 211 -1.37 20.84 5.77
N GLN A 212 -1.57 19.93 4.82
CA GLN A 212 -2.58 20.05 3.77
C GLN A 212 -3.94 19.48 4.16
N TRP A 213 -3.96 18.51 5.07
CA TRP A 213 -5.19 17.84 5.51
C TRP A 213 -5.94 18.68 6.54
N ARG A 214 -7.26 18.58 6.53
CA ARG A 214 -8.12 19.19 7.57
C ARG A 214 -7.80 18.62 8.95
N ASP A 215 -8.07 19.40 9.99
CA ASP A 215 -7.64 19.08 11.36
C ASP A 215 -8.15 17.74 11.91
N HIS A 216 -9.36 17.34 11.52
CA HIS A 216 -9.97 16.07 11.94
C HIS A 216 -9.42 14.85 11.18
N ILE A 217 -8.78 15.06 10.03
CA ILE A 217 -8.13 14.00 9.24
C ILE A 217 -6.72 13.79 9.79
N ARG A 218 -6.47 12.63 10.39
CA ARG A 218 -5.15 12.29 10.97
C ARG A 218 -4.46 11.17 10.23
N THR A 219 -5.22 10.32 9.57
CA THR A 219 -4.74 9.14 8.87
C THR A 219 -5.33 9.07 7.46
N PRO A 220 -4.66 8.36 6.53
CA PRO A 220 -5.25 8.06 5.22
C PRO A 220 -6.60 7.32 5.34
N ASP A 221 -6.81 6.57 6.43
CA ASP A 221 -8.08 5.90 6.69
C ASP A 221 -9.24 6.86 6.94
N ASP A 222 -8.99 8.04 7.50
CA ASP A 222 -10.02 9.06 7.70
C ASP A 222 -10.48 9.63 6.34
N ILE A 223 -9.53 9.84 5.42
CA ILE A 223 -9.81 10.24 4.03
C ILE A 223 -10.66 9.16 3.35
N TRP A 224 -10.28 7.89 3.52
CA TRP A 224 -11.03 6.77 2.95
C TRP A 224 -12.47 6.70 3.49
N GLN A 225 -12.69 6.98 4.77
CA GLN A 225 -14.04 7.02 5.35
C GLN A 225 -14.89 8.13 4.72
N GLU A 226 -14.31 9.29 4.43
CA GLU A 226 -15.02 10.35 3.71
C GLU A 226 -15.33 9.96 2.26
N ILE A 227 -14.39 9.31 1.57
CA ILE A 227 -14.62 8.76 0.22
C ILE A 227 -15.79 7.78 0.23
N VAL A 228 -15.79 6.84 1.18
CA VAL A 228 -16.88 5.85 1.32
C VAL A 228 -18.21 6.53 1.66
N ALA A 229 -18.21 7.60 2.45
CA ALA A 229 -19.42 8.34 2.78
C ALA A 229 -19.98 9.09 1.56
N ALA A 230 -19.11 9.73 0.77
CA ALA A 230 -19.47 10.49 -0.42
C ALA A 230 -19.92 9.61 -1.60
N THR A 231 -19.42 8.37 -1.69
CA THR A 231 -19.64 7.46 -2.83
C THR A 231 -20.82 6.50 -2.65
N LYS A 232 -21.68 6.72 -1.64
CA LYS A 232 -22.91 5.93 -1.44
C LYS A 232 -23.97 6.29 -2.48
N LEU A 233 -23.86 5.67 -3.66
CA LEU A 233 -24.85 5.79 -4.73
C LEU A 233 -25.85 4.62 -4.70
N PRO A 234 -27.16 4.88 -4.87
CA PRO A 234 -28.14 3.82 -5.03
C PRO A 234 -27.82 2.93 -6.24
N GLY A 235 -27.91 1.61 -6.05
CA GLY A 235 -27.68 0.64 -7.14
C GLY A 235 -26.21 0.34 -7.46
N VAL A 236 -25.29 0.85 -6.64
CA VAL A 236 -23.84 0.62 -6.73
C VAL A 236 -23.35 0.01 -5.42
N THR A 237 -22.47 -1.00 -5.49
CA THR A 237 -21.87 -1.63 -4.32
C THR A 237 -20.81 -0.73 -3.69
N SER A 238 -20.61 -0.88 -2.38
CA SER A 238 -19.45 -0.29 -1.70
C SER A 238 -18.18 -1.07 -2.06
N ALA A 239 -17.03 -0.39 -2.09
CA ALA A 239 -15.74 -1.04 -2.31
C ALA A 239 -14.93 -1.10 -1.01
N PRO A 240 -14.06 -2.11 -0.85
CA PRO A 240 -13.05 -2.12 0.20
C PRO A 240 -11.96 -1.08 -0.08
N LYS A 241 -11.22 -0.69 0.96
CA LYS A 241 -10.02 0.14 0.80
C LYS A 241 -8.97 -0.68 0.06
N LEU A 242 -8.58 -0.21 -1.12
CA LEU A 242 -7.62 -0.87 -1.99
C LEU A 242 -6.58 0.13 -2.46
N GLN A 243 -5.40 -0.35 -2.78
CA GLN A 243 -4.33 0.44 -3.38
C GLN A 243 -3.92 -0.13 -4.75
N PRO A 244 -3.55 0.71 -5.72
CA PRO A 244 -3.30 0.27 -7.08
C PRO A 244 -2.34 -0.92 -7.21
N ILE A 245 -1.09 -0.79 -6.75
CA ILE A 245 -0.03 -1.78 -6.93
C ILE A 245 -0.35 -3.05 -6.14
N GLU A 246 -0.67 -2.90 -4.86
CA GLU A 246 -1.04 -4.01 -3.97
C GLU A 246 -2.17 -4.86 -4.57
N THR A 247 -3.24 -4.19 -5.02
CA THR A 247 -4.42 -4.86 -5.54
C THR A 247 -4.13 -5.59 -6.84
N ARG A 248 -3.32 -5.02 -7.74
CA ARG A 248 -2.99 -5.70 -9.01
C ARG A 248 -2.18 -6.95 -8.74
N LEU A 249 -1.25 -6.91 -7.79
CA LEU A 249 -0.48 -8.09 -7.38
C LEU A 249 -1.39 -9.20 -6.84
N VAL A 250 -2.31 -8.84 -5.92
CA VAL A 250 -3.27 -9.79 -5.33
C VAL A 250 -4.22 -10.36 -6.38
N MET A 251 -4.72 -9.53 -7.31
CA MET A 251 -5.60 -9.97 -8.39
C MET A 251 -4.90 -10.92 -9.36
N LEU A 252 -3.64 -10.63 -9.73
CA LEU A 252 -2.85 -11.52 -10.59
C LEU A 252 -2.59 -12.88 -9.95
N GLN A 253 -2.41 -12.92 -8.62
CA GLN A 253 -2.16 -14.16 -7.89
C GLN A 253 -3.43 -14.98 -7.60
N THR A 254 -4.52 -14.31 -7.21
CA THR A 254 -5.70 -14.98 -6.64
C THR A 254 -6.95 -14.92 -7.53
N GLY A 255 -6.97 -13.94 -8.44
CA GLY A 255 -8.16 -13.53 -9.20
C GLY A 255 -9.20 -12.75 -8.37
N MET A 256 -8.88 -12.36 -7.13
CA MET A 256 -9.82 -11.71 -6.20
C MET A 256 -9.45 -10.23 -5.97
N ARG A 257 -10.49 -9.41 -5.76
CA ARG A 257 -10.43 -7.95 -5.58
C ARG A 257 -10.45 -7.55 -4.10
N ALA A 258 -9.91 -8.40 -3.23
CA ALA A 258 -9.87 -8.19 -1.79
C ALA A 258 -8.77 -9.05 -1.16
N PRO A 259 -8.19 -8.63 -0.02
CA PRO A 259 -7.22 -9.43 0.73
C PRO A 259 -7.78 -10.80 1.18
N MET A 260 -9.08 -10.86 1.42
CA MET A 260 -9.82 -12.06 1.79
C MET A 260 -10.98 -12.26 0.81
N GLY A 261 -11.13 -13.47 0.30
CA GLY A 261 -12.25 -13.82 -0.58
C GLY A 261 -12.66 -15.27 -0.40
N ILE A 262 -13.96 -15.53 -0.61
CA ILE A 262 -14.57 -16.85 -0.44
C ILE A 262 -15.13 -17.30 -1.78
N LYS A 263 -14.64 -18.43 -2.28
CA LYS A 263 -15.11 -19.02 -3.55
C LYS A 263 -16.21 -20.05 -3.26
N VAL A 264 -17.45 -19.69 -3.57
CA VAL A 264 -18.60 -20.60 -3.51
C VAL A 264 -18.65 -21.41 -4.80
N LYS A 265 -18.73 -22.74 -4.69
CA LYS A 265 -18.90 -23.66 -5.83
C LYS A 265 -20.18 -24.47 -5.65
N GLY A 266 -20.86 -24.75 -6.74
CA GLY A 266 -22.10 -25.51 -6.74
C GLY A 266 -22.45 -26.05 -8.12
N PRO A 267 -23.52 -26.84 -8.23
CA PRO A 267 -23.92 -27.48 -9.48
C PRO A 267 -24.59 -26.54 -10.48
N ASP A 268 -25.23 -25.47 -10.02
CA ASP A 268 -25.95 -24.50 -10.85
C ASP A 268 -25.83 -23.06 -10.32
N LEU A 269 -26.03 -22.08 -11.20
CA LEU A 269 -25.86 -20.66 -10.88
C LEU A 269 -26.86 -20.14 -9.84
N LYS A 270 -28.08 -20.68 -9.83
CA LYS A 270 -29.14 -20.22 -8.92
C LYS A 270 -28.83 -20.64 -7.48
N SER A 271 -28.43 -21.90 -7.28
CA SER A 271 -28.01 -22.41 -5.98
C SER A 271 -26.78 -21.66 -5.44
N ILE A 272 -25.81 -21.34 -6.32
CA ILE A 272 -24.62 -20.57 -5.94
C ILE A 272 -25.01 -19.16 -5.48
N GLU A 273 -25.89 -18.47 -6.22
CA GLU A 273 -26.35 -17.13 -5.86
C GLU A 273 -27.13 -17.16 -4.53
N GLU A 274 -28.12 -18.03 -4.38
CA GLU A 274 -28.91 -18.14 -3.15
C GLU A 274 -28.04 -18.39 -1.92
N PHE A 275 -27.03 -19.26 -2.04
CA PHE A 275 -26.07 -19.49 -0.96
C PHE A 275 -25.17 -18.29 -0.72
N GLY A 276 -24.64 -17.66 -1.77
CA GLY A 276 -23.80 -16.46 -1.68
C GLY A 276 -24.49 -15.32 -0.94
N LEU A 277 -25.79 -15.10 -1.18
CA LEU A 277 -26.58 -14.08 -0.49
C LEU A 277 -26.80 -14.39 0.99
N LYS A 278 -27.05 -15.66 1.33
CA LYS A 278 -27.14 -16.09 2.73
C LYS A 278 -25.81 -15.92 3.44
N LEU A 279 -24.71 -16.32 2.80
CA LEU A 279 -23.37 -16.19 3.34
C LEU A 279 -22.98 -14.73 3.55
N GLU A 280 -23.29 -13.83 2.60
CA GLU A 280 -23.05 -12.39 2.72
C GLU A 280 -23.71 -11.83 3.99
N LYS A 281 -24.94 -12.25 4.31
CA LYS A 281 -25.65 -11.83 5.51
C LYS A 281 -24.93 -12.28 6.79
N TYR A 282 -24.54 -13.54 6.88
CA TYR A 282 -23.84 -14.06 8.08
C TYR A 282 -22.45 -13.45 8.27
N LEU A 283 -21.71 -13.22 7.18
CA LEU A 283 -20.38 -12.60 7.26
C LEU A 283 -20.42 -11.17 7.80
N LYS A 284 -21.51 -10.43 7.56
CA LYS A 284 -21.71 -9.09 8.12
C LYS A 284 -21.92 -9.09 9.64
N GLU A 285 -22.26 -10.22 10.24
CA GLU A 285 -22.46 -10.38 11.69
C GLU A 285 -21.15 -10.76 12.42
N VAL A 286 -20.11 -11.16 11.69
CA VAL A 286 -18.85 -11.64 12.27
C VAL A 286 -18.03 -10.47 12.85
N PRO A 287 -17.62 -10.53 14.13
CA PRO A 287 -16.74 -9.54 14.73
C PRO A 287 -15.41 -9.42 13.97
N GLY A 288 -15.01 -8.19 13.63
CA GLY A 288 -13.78 -7.91 12.88
C GLY A 288 -13.97 -7.80 11.36
N VAL A 289 -15.15 -8.17 10.83
CA VAL A 289 -15.47 -7.98 9.41
C VAL A 289 -16.15 -6.62 9.21
N LYS A 290 -15.58 -5.77 8.36
CA LYS A 290 -16.22 -4.51 7.97
C LYS A 290 -17.40 -4.83 7.04
N ALA A 291 -18.63 -4.60 7.49
CA ALA A 291 -19.84 -4.91 6.72
C ALA A 291 -19.88 -4.28 5.31
N ALA A 292 -19.28 -3.09 5.15
CA ALA A 292 -19.15 -2.40 3.85
C ALA A 292 -18.21 -3.11 2.85
N ALA A 293 -17.33 -3.99 3.33
CA ALA A 293 -16.40 -4.75 2.50
C ALA A 293 -16.96 -6.15 2.11
N VAL A 294 -18.13 -6.53 2.61
CA VAL A 294 -18.75 -7.85 2.34
C VAL A 294 -19.80 -7.71 1.26
N PHE A 295 -19.51 -8.25 0.08
CA PHE A 295 -20.42 -8.28 -1.06
C PHE A 295 -20.28 -9.61 -1.81
N ALA A 296 -21.41 -10.23 -2.14
CA ALA A 296 -21.45 -11.33 -3.10
C ALA A 296 -21.64 -10.76 -4.52
N ASP A 297 -20.72 -11.09 -5.43
CA ASP A 297 -20.87 -10.75 -6.84
C ASP A 297 -22.15 -11.37 -7.40
N ARG A 298 -22.97 -10.56 -8.09
CA ARG A 298 -24.24 -10.99 -8.68
C ARG A 298 -23.99 -11.61 -10.05
N ILE A 299 -24.28 -12.90 -10.18
CA ILE A 299 -23.94 -13.70 -11.37
C ILE A 299 -25.10 -13.71 -12.37
N VAL A 300 -26.34 -13.58 -11.90
CA VAL A 300 -27.56 -13.68 -12.72
C VAL A 300 -28.21 -12.30 -12.89
N GLY A 301 -28.94 -12.11 -13.98
CA GLY A 301 -29.86 -10.97 -14.12
C GLY A 301 -29.59 -10.01 -15.26
N LYS A 302 -28.71 -10.34 -16.23
CA LYS A 302 -28.63 -9.55 -17.47
C LYS A 302 -29.88 -9.83 -18.32
N PRO A 303 -30.64 -8.80 -18.75
CA PRO A 303 -31.79 -8.99 -19.61
C PRO A 303 -31.34 -9.38 -21.02
N TYR A 304 -31.99 -10.38 -21.60
CA TYR A 304 -31.81 -10.79 -22.98
C TYR A 304 -33.10 -10.55 -23.76
N MET A 305 -32.95 -10.08 -25.00
CA MET A 305 -34.01 -10.11 -25.99
C MET A 305 -33.74 -11.31 -26.88
N GLU A 306 -34.55 -12.35 -26.73
CA GLU A 306 -34.42 -13.58 -27.50
C GLU A 306 -35.30 -13.53 -28.76
N PHE A 307 -34.70 -13.82 -29.90
CA PHE A 307 -35.40 -13.91 -31.18
C PHE A 307 -35.56 -15.38 -31.57
N GLU A 308 -36.74 -15.92 -31.31
CA GLU A 308 -37.08 -17.29 -31.74
C GLU A 308 -37.50 -17.28 -33.21
N ILE A 309 -36.66 -17.84 -34.08
CA ILE A 309 -36.90 -17.89 -35.52
C ILE A 309 -37.78 -19.11 -35.87
N ASP A 310 -39.00 -18.86 -36.33
CA ASP A 310 -39.85 -19.94 -36.87
C ASP A 310 -39.38 -20.38 -38.26
N ARG A 311 -38.76 -21.56 -38.28
CA ARG A 311 -38.25 -22.22 -39.50
C ARG A 311 -39.33 -22.40 -40.58
N LYS A 312 -40.57 -22.69 -40.19
CA LYS A 312 -41.67 -22.91 -41.15
C LYS A 312 -42.15 -21.61 -41.77
N ALA A 313 -42.14 -20.51 -41.00
CA ALA A 313 -42.51 -19.20 -41.49
C ALA A 313 -41.49 -18.67 -42.51
N ILE A 314 -40.19 -18.72 -42.18
CA ILE A 314 -39.12 -18.20 -43.05
C ILE A 314 -38.98 -19.01 -44.35
N ALA A 315 -39.28 -20.31 -44.31
CA ALA A 315 -39.24 -21.18 -45.49
C ALA A 315 -40.23 -20.74 -46.57
N ARG A 316 -41.38 -20.14 -46.19
CA ARG A 316 -42.35 -19.57 -47.15
C ARG A 316 -41.79 -18.41 -47.95
N TYR A 317 -40.80 -17.71 -47.40
CA TYR A 317 -40.11 -16.59 -48.04
C TYR A 317 -38.79 -17.01 -48.70
N GLY A 318 -38.47 -18.31 -48.73
CA GLY A 318 -37.21 -18.82 -49.29
C GLY A 318 -35.96 -18.42 -48.49
N LEU A 319 -36.13 -17.98 -47.23
CA LEU A 319 -35.04 -17.52 -46.39
C LEU A 319 -34.45 -18.66 -45.55
N SER A 320 -33.13 -18.70 -45.43
CA SER A 320 -32.45 -19.55 -44.47
C SER A 320 -32.35 -18.88 -43.09
N ILE A 321 -32.08 -19.68 -42.05
CA ILE A 321 -31.84 -19.16 -40.69
C ILE A 321 -30.62 -18.24 -40.69
N ALA A 322 -29.58 -18.59 -41.46
CA ALA A 322 -28.36 -17.80 -41.56
C ALA A 322 -28.65 -16.42 -42.17
N ASP A 323 -29.53 -16.33 -43.16
CA ASP A 323 -29.93 -15.05 -43.76
C ASP A 323 -30.60 -14.16 -42.72
N VAL A 324 -31.60 -14.70 -42.00
CA VAL A 324 -32.33 -13.95 -40.96
C VAL A 324 -31.39 -13.49 -39.85
N GLN A 325 -30.51 -14.37 -39.37
CA GLN A 325 -29.51 -14.01 -38.35
C GLN A 325 -28.54 -12.94 -38.83
N ARG A 326 -28.07 -13.02 -40.09
CA ARG A 326 -27.20 -12.00 -40.68
C ARG A 326 -27.89 -10.65 -40.76
N TYR A 327 -29.16 -10.62 -41.14
CA TYR A 327 -29.95 -9.38 -41.14
C TYR A 327 -30.12 -8.80 -39.73
N ILE A 328 -30.42 -9.63 -38.72
CA ILE A 328 -30.52 -9.18 -37.32
C ILE A 328 -29.17 -8.62 -36.84
N GLN A 329 -28.06 -9.30 -37.15
CA GLN A 329 -26.73 -8.87 -36.73
C GLN A 329 -26.29 -7.57 -37.41
N ALA A 330 -26.65 -7.35 -38.68
CA ALA A 330 -26.37 -6.12 -39.39
C ALA A 330 -27.28 -4.95 -38.95
N SER A 331 -28.59 -5.19 -38.84
CA SER A 331 -29.58 -4.13 -38.57
C SER A 331 -29.68 -3.74 -37.09
N VAL A 332 -29.61 -4.71 -36.18
CA VAL A 332 -29.73 -4.48 -34.72
C VAL A 332 -28.36 -4.54 -34.05
N GLY A 333 -27.52 -5.51 -34.43
CA GLY A 333 -26.23 -5.74 -33.78
C GLY A 333 -25.11 -4.76 -34.15
N GLY A 334 -25.25 -4.00 -35.24
CA GLY A 334 -24.22 -3.07 -35.70
C GLY A 334 -22.94 -3.77 -36.19
N MET A 335 -23.09 -4.89 -36.93
CA MET A 335 -21.95 -5.63 -37.50
C MET A 335 -21.02 -4.71 -38.30
N ALA A 336 -19.72 -4.71 -37.95
CA ALA A 336 -18.70 -4.04 -38.75
C ALA A 336 -18.57 -4.72 -40.13
N MET A 337 -18.91 -3.99 -41.20
CA MET A 337 -18.88 -4.53 -42.57
C MET A 337 -17.49 -4.43 -43.20
N THR A 338 -16.74 -3.38 -42.89
CA THR A 338 -15.37 -3.14 -43.33
C THR A 338 -14.71 -2.12 -42.42
N THR A 339 -13.39 -2.05 -42.45
CA THR A 339 -12.59 -1.04 -41.75
C THR A 339 -11.77 -0.29 -42.80
N THR A 340 -11.89 1.03 -42.84
CA THR A 340 -11.04 1.87 -43.68
C THR A 340 -9.71 2.11 -42.97
N VAL A 341 -8.60 1.89 -43.68
CA VAL A 341 -7.23 2.14 -43.20
C VAL A 341 -6.86 3.61 -43.38
#